data_AF-A0A434LDR8-F1
#
_entry.id   AF-A0A434LDR8-F1
#
_cell.length_a   1.000
_cell.length_b   1.000
_cell.length_c   1.000
_cell.angle_alpha   90.00
_cell.angle_beta   90.00
_cell.angle_gamma   90.00
#
_symmetry.space_group_name_H-M   'P 1'
#
loop_
_entity.id
_entity.type
_entity.pdbx_description
1 polymer ?
#
loop_
_entity_poly.entity_id
_entity_poly.type
_entity_poly.pdbx_seq_one_letter_code
_entity_poly.pdbx_strand_id
1 'polypeptide(L)' 'MPELEQALTEIAAEMAERTDRGEVATYIPQLGKVDPNK' A
#
# COMPACT_ATOMS: atom_id res chain seq x y z
N MET A 1 0.81 -5.41 -22.19
CA MET A 1 1.44 -6.70 -21.85
C MET A 1 0.53 -7.32 -20.80
N PRO A 2 -0.48 -8.11 -21.20
CA PRO A 2 -1.54 -8.57 -20.30
C PRO A 2 -1.03 -9.35 -19.08
N GLU A 3 0.10 -10.05 -19.22
CA GLU A 3 0.77 -10.80 -18.16
C GLU A 3 1.30 -9.87 -17.06
N LEU A 4 1.73 -8.66 -17.43
CA LEU A 4 2.21 -7.66 -16.48
C LEU A 4 1.06 -7.08 -15.67
N GLU A 5 -0.06 -6.78 -16.31
CA GLU A 5 -1.26 -6.26 -15.63
C GLU A 5 -1.83 -7.28 -14.64
N GLN A 6 -1.82 -8.56 -15.03
CA GLN A 6 -2.21 -9.66 -14.15
C GLN A 6 -1.27 -9.76 -12.93
N ALA A 7 0.04 -9.80 -13.16
CA ALA A 7 1.02 -9.87 -12.08
C ALA A 7 0.91 -8.68 -11.10
N LEU A 8 0.71 -7.46 -11.62
CA LEU A 8 0.50 -6.27 -10.80
C LEU A 8 -0.77 -6.38 -9.94
N THR A 9 -1.86 -6.90 -10.50
CA THR A 9 -3.13 -7.07 -9.79
C THR A 9 -3.00 -8.10 -8.67
N GLU A 10 -2.35 -9.22 -8.93
CA GLU A 10 -2.11 -10.28 -7.94
C GLU A 10 -1.24 -9.78 -6.78
N ILE A 11 -0.14 -9.08 -7.09
CA ILE A 11 0.74 -8.50 -6.08
C ILE A 11 0.01 -7.42 -5.26
N ALA A 12 -0.77 -6.55 -5.91
CA ALA A 12 -1.51 -5.51 -5.21
C ALA A 12 -2.52 -6.09 -4.21
N ALA A 13 -3.22 -7.17 -4.59
CA ALA A 13 -4.13 -7.88 -3.70
C ALA A 13 -3.39 -8.50 -2.50
N GLU A 14 -2.26 -9.17 -2.73
CA GLU A 14 -1.44 -9.74 -1.65
C GLU A 14 -0.96 -8.65 -0.68
N MET A 15 -0.46 -7.53 -1.19
CA MET A 15 0.08 -6.44 -0.38
C MET A 15 -1.00 -5.67 0.42
N ALA A 16 -2.26 -5.73 -0.02
CA ALA A 16 -3.38 -5.15 0.71
C ALA A 16 -3.77 -5.98 1.95
N GLU A 17 -3.56 -7.29 1.93
CA GLU A 17 -3.88 -8.20 3.05
C GLU A 17 -2.79 -8.21 4.14
N ARG A 18 -1.60 -7.70 3.85
CA ARG A 18 -0.49 -7.66 4.81
C ARG A 18 -0.74 -6.66 5.93
N THR A 19 -0.59 -7.12 7.17
CA THR A 19 -0.77 -6.31 8.39
C THR A 19 0.53 -5.73 8.94
N ASP A 20 1.69 -6.16 8.42
CA ASP A 20 3.04 -5.78 8.84
C ASP A 20 3.61 -4.59 8.05
N ARG A 21 2.75 -3.64 7.63
CA ARG A 21 3.11 -2.51 6.73
C ARG A 21 3.79 -1.31 7.42
N GLY A 22 3.99 -1.36 8.73
CA GLY A 22 4.54 -0.23 9.50
C GLY A 22 3.54 0.92 9.69
N GLU A 23 4.04 2.10 10.06
CA GLU A 23 3.23 3.27 10.43
C GLU A 23 3.52 4.50 9.56
N VAL A 24 2.51 5.37 9.40
CA VAL A 24 2.65 6.64 8.68
C VAL A 24 3.48 7.62 9.51
N ALA A 25 4.44 8.29 8.86
CA ALA A 25 5.27 9.30 9.51
C ALA A 25 4.43 10.47 10.04
N THR A 26 4.54 10.76 11.35
CA THR A 26 3.72 11.77 12.04
C THR A 26 4.45 13.10 12.29
N TYR A 27 5.78 13.14 12.15
CA TYR A 27 6.57 14.36 12.39
C TYR A 27 6.36 15.44 11.30
N ILE A 28 5.83 15.06 10.14
CA ILE A 28 5.36 15.97 9.10
C ILE A 28 3.83 15.95 9.13
N PRO A 29 3.15 17.02 9.58
CA PRO A 29 1.69 17.05 9.74
C PRO A 29 0.90 16.74 8.47
N GLN A 30 1.48 17.02 7.30
CA GLN A 30 0.88 16.73 6.00
C GLN A 30 0.86 15.23 5.70
N LEU A 31 1.88 14.49 6.14
CA LEU A 31 1.97 13.04 5.95
C LEU A 31 1.07 12.27 6.93
N GLY A 32 0.94 12.73 8.17
CA GLY A 32 0.08 12.09 9.18
C GLY A 32 -1.41 12.06 8.85
N LYS A 33 -1.85 12.71 7.76
CA LYS A 33 -3.22 12.66 7.25
C LYS A 33 -3.48 11.51 6.27
N VAL A 34 -2.43 10.78 5.87
CA VAL A 34 -2.53 9.66 4.95
C VAL A 34 -3.10 8.45 5.68
N ASP A 35 -4.10 7.80 5.09
CA ASP A 35 -4.62 6.52 5.58
C ASP A 35 -3.64 5.40 5.16
N PRO A 36 -3.05 4.65 6.12
CA PRO A 36 -2.15 3.55 5.81
C PRO A 36 -2.82 2.38 5.06
N ASN A 37 -4.15 2.31 5.01
CA ASN A 37 -4.92 1.23 4.39
C ASN A 37 -5.51 1.60 3.02
N LYS A 38 -5.22 2.80 2.51
CA LYS A 38 -5.59 3.20 1.15
C LYS A 38 -4.58 2.70 0.13
#